data_AF-A0A067DE80-F1
#
_entry.id   AF-A0A067DE80-F1
#
_cell.length_a   1.000
_cell.length_b   1.000
_cell.length_c   1.000
_cell.angle_alpha   90.00
_cell.angle_beta   90.00
_cell.angle_gamma   90.00
#
_symmetry.space_group_name_H-M   'P 1'
#
loop_
_entity.id
_entity.type
_entity.pdbx_description
1 polymer ?
#
loop_
_entity_poly.entity_id
_entity_poly.type
_entity_poly.pdbx_seq_one_letter_code
_entity_poly.pdbx_strand_id
1 'polypeptide(L)'
;GMLMPLIYFDKITVTWKGGQYEYKSILGLIKIIDLSSNKLGGEVPEEIMDLVGLVALNLSNNNLTGQITPRIGQLKSLDFLDLSINHFFGGIPSSLSRLRLLSVMDLSYNNFSGKIPKGTQLQRFGASTYAGNPELCGLPLPNKCLDEESAPSPSRDDAYNTPDDDGDQFITLGFYMSMILGFFVGFWGVCGTLLVKSSWRCGYYNFLTGVKDWLYVEAVVNIAKLQRRVRN
;
A
#
# COMPACT_ATOMS: atom_id res chain seq x y z
N GLY A 1 11.45 -13.31 43.84
CA GLY A 1 12.63 -12.77 43.14
C GLY A 1 12.16 -11.61 42.30
N MET A 2 12.65 -10.40 42.60
CA MET A 2 12.26 -9.17 41.92
C MET A 2 12.97 -9.13 40.55
N LEU A 3 12.20 -9.21 39.46
CA LEU A 3 12.68 -8.98 38.11
C LEU A 3 13.29 -7.58 38.06
N MET A 4 14.61 -7.47 37.86
CA MET A 4 15.20 -6.19 37.49
C MET A 4 14.61 -5.78 36.14
N PRO A 5 14.04 -4.56 36.00
CA PRO A 5 13.68 -4.04 34.70
C PRO A 5 14.96 -3.94 33.85
N LEU A 6 14.90 -4.36 32.59
CA LEU A 6 15.96 -4.13 31.63
C LEU A 6 16.05 -2.61 31.41
N ILE A 7 16.99 -1.95 32.08
CA ILE A 7 17.24 -0.52 31.90
C ILE A 7 17.99 -0.36 30.57
N TYR A 8 17.30 0.11 29.54
CA TYR A 8 17.91 0.50 28.27
C TYR A 8 18.68 1.82 28.46
N PHE A 9 19.96 1.82 28.07
CA PHE A 9 20.77 3.03 28.01
C PHE A 9 20.87 3.49 26.55
N ASP A 10 20.26 4.63 26.21
CA ASP A 10 20.34 5.29 24.89
C ASP A 10 21.70 5.99 24.67
N LYS A 11 22.78 5.29 25.03
CA LYS A 11 24.15 5.72 24.82
C LYS A 11 25.06 4.53 24.58
N ILE A 12 25.92 4.63 23.56
CA ILE A 12 26.98 3.66 23.31
C ILE A 12 28.32 4.38 23.37
N THR A 13 29.22 3.84 24.18
CA THR A 13 30.60 4.32 24.25
C THR A 13 31.43 3.45 23.32
N VAL A 14 31.93 4.03 22.24
CA VAL A 14 32.78 3.36 21.25
C VAL A 14 34.22 3.81 21.48
N THR A 15 35.13 2.85 21.67
CA THR A 15 36.56 3.14 21.77
C THR A 15 37.22 2.95 20.41
N TRP A 16 37.76 4.02 19.83
CA TRP A 16 38.45 3.98 18.53
C TRP A 16 39.77 4.76 18.59
N LYS A 17 40.87 4.12 18.15
CA LYS A 17 42.25 4.66 18.21
C LYS A 17 42.65 5.25 19.58
N GLY A 18 42.21 4.63 20.66
CA GLY A 18 42.51 5.10 22.03
C GLY A 18 41.66 6.27 22.52
N GLY A 19 40.75 6.82 21.69
CA GLY A 19 39.72 7.76 22.11
C GLY A 19 38.41 7.05 22.46
N GLN A 20 37.69 7.51 23.48
CA GLN A 20 36.32 7.10 23.77
C GLN A 20 35.34 8.12 23.20
N TYR A 21 34.36 7.65 22.43
CA TYR A 21 33.32 8.46 21.82
C TYR A 21 31.96 8.01 22.35
N GLU A 22 31.22 8.93 22.96
CA GLU A 22 29.86 8.68 23.45
C GLU A 22 28.86 9.10 22.37
N TYR A 23 28.15 8.13 21.79
CA TYR A 23 27.04 8.38 20.88
C TYR A 23 25.73 8.29 21.66
N LYS A 24 24.95 9.37 21.62
CA LYS A 24 23.61 9.47 22.25
C LYS A 24 22.53 9.44 21.17
N SER A 25 21.29 9.12 21.53
CA SER A 25 20.14 9.15 20.61
C SER A 25 20.21 8.14 19.46
N ILE A 26 20.66 6.92 19.77
CA ILE A 26 20.76 5.82 18.80
C ILE A 26 19.36 5.43 18.32
N LEU A 27 18.37 5.47 19.22
CA LEU A 27 16.97 5.20 18.88
C LEU A 27 16.42 6.15 17.80
N GLY A 28 16.91 7.40 17.75
CA GLY A 28 16.55 8.37 16.71
C GLY A 28 17.11 8.04 15.33
N LEU A 29 18.16 7.21 15.26
CA LEU A 29 18.78 6.76 14.01
C LEU A 29 18.02 5.58 13.38
N ILE A 30 17.26 4.82 14.17
CA ILE A 30 16.49 3.69 13.65
C ILE A 30 15.32 4.23 12.83
N LYS A 31 15.37 3.98 11.51
CA LYS A 31 14.34 4.41 10.55
C LYS A 31 13.48 3.25 10.07
N ILE A 32 14.04 2.06 9.97
CA ILE A 32 13.38 0.90 9.38
C ILE A 32 13.62 -0.29 10.28
N ILE A 33 12.56 -0.98 10.65
CA ILE A 33 12.60 -2.29 11.28
C ILE A 33 11.81 -3.23 10.38
N ASP A 34 12.49 -4.23 9.82
CA ASP A 34 11.86 -5.34 9.13
C ASP A 34 12.27 -6.63 9.82
N LEU A 35 11.28 -7.28 10.46
CA LEU A 35 11.39 -8.57 11.11
C LEU A 35 10.36 -9.55 10.53
N SER A 36 9.86 -9.28 9.32
CA SER A 36 8.82 -10.07 8.70
C SER A 36 9.28 -11.49 8.37
N SER A 37 8.32 -12.41 8.22
CA SER A 37 8.56 -13.81 7.83
C SER A 37 9.49 -14.57 8.77
N ASN A 38 9.23 -14.44 10.07
CA ASN A 38 9.96 -15.15 11.12
C ASN A 38 8.99 -15.98 11.98
N LYS A 39 9.51 -16.56 13.06
CA LYS A 39 8.73 -17.29 14.06
C LYS A 39 8.68 -16.55 15.40
N LEU A 40 8.71 -15.22 15.35
CA LEU A 40 8.64 -14.39 16.56
C LEU A 40 7.27 -14.57 17.20
N GLY A 41 7.25 -14.75 18.51
CA GLY A 41 6.02 -14.92 19.28
C GLY A 41 6.02 -14.07 20.55
N GLY A 42 4.90 -14.10 21.26
CA GLY A 42 4.67 -13.18 22.38
C GLY A 42 4.23 -11.80 21.91
N GLU A 43 4.21 -10.84 22.83
CA GLU A 43 3.75 -9.48 22.55
C GLU A 43 4.85 -8.58 22.00
N VAL A 44 4.45 -7.57 21.23
CA VAL A 44 5.37 -6.52 20.78
C VAL A 44 5.74 -5.66 21.99
N PRO A 45 7.04 -5.55 22.34
CA PRO A 45 7.48 -4.75 23.48
C PRO A 45 7.09 -3.27 23.29
N GLU A 46 6.60 -2.63 24.35
CA GLU A 46 6.13 -1.23 24.29
C GLU A 46 7.25 -0.26 23.91
N GLU A 47 8.51 -0.62 24.18
CA GLU A 47 9.70 0.16 23.87
C GLU A 47 9.87 0.44 22.36
N ILE A 48 9.27 -0.38 21.49
CA ILE A 48 9.23 -0.09 20.03
C ILE A 48 8.50 1.23 19.77
N MET A 49 7.55 1.60 20.63
CA MET A 49 6.76 2.84 20.49
C MET A 49 7.57 4.09 20.86
N ASP A 50 8.73 3.93 21.50
CA ASP A 50 9.65 5.04 21.83
C ASP A 50 10.57 5.41 20.66
N LEU A 51 10.54 4.66 19.57
CA LEU A 51 11.28 4.92 18.34
C LEU A 51 10.61 6.03 17.50
N VAL A 52 10.50 7.24 18.03
CA VAL A 52 9.79 8.38 17.37
C VAL A 52 10.31 8.72 15.97
N GLY A 53 11.55 8.32 15.65
CA GLY A 53 12.18 8.48 14.34
C GLY A 53 11.86 7.38 13.32
N LEU A 54 11.13 6.34 13.71
CA LEU A 54 10.82 5.18 12.88
C LEU A 54 9.88 5.55 11.72
N VAL A 55 10.24 5.13 10.52
CA VAL A 55 9.55 5.40 9.26
C VAL A 55 8.84 4.15 8.74
N ALA A 56 9.46 2.98 8.86
CA ALA A 56 8.87 1.73 8.43
C ALA A 56 8.98 0.66 9.53
N LEU A 57 7.86 0.02 9.84
CA LEU A 57 7.77 -1.12 10.73
C LEU A 57 7.07 -2.27 10.01
N ASN A 58 7.81 -3.33 9.75
CA ASN A 58 7.31 -4.55 9.15
C ASN A 58 7.50 -5.72 10.12
N LEU A 59 6.40 -6.23 10.66
CA LEU A 59 6.36 -7.39 11.57
C LEU A 59 5.52 -8.54 11.00
N SER A 60 5.19 -8.49 9.71
CA SER A 60 4.24 -9.43 9.12
C SER A 60 4.75 -10.86 9.08
N ASN A 61 3.82 -11.81 8.95
CA ASN A 61 4.13 -13.24 8.83
C ASN A 61 4.99 -13.74 10.01
N ASN A 62 4.45 -13.60 11.22
CA ASN A 62 5.04 -14.07 12.47
C ASN A 62 3.94 -14.71 13.34
N ASN A 63 4.27 -15.05 14.58
CA ASN A 63 3.35 -15.62 15.57
C ASN A 63 3.12 -14.64 16.74
N LEU A 64 3.18 -13.32 16.46
CA LEU A 64 3.04 -12.28 17.48
C LEU A 64 1.60 -12.20 17.98
N THR A 65 1.45 -11.95 19.27
CA THR A 65 0.16 -11.86 19.98
C THR A 65 0.01 -10.52 20.67
N GLY A 66 -1.11 -10.31 21.35
CA GLY A 66 -1.36 -9.11 22.17
C GLY A 66 -2.19 -8.07 21.44
N GLN A 67 -2.37 -6.92 22.09
CA GLN A 67 -3.15 -5.79 21.55
C GLN A 67 -2.21 -4.70 21.04
N ILE A 68 -2.63 -3.97 20.00
CA ILE A 68 -1.94 -2.73 19.62
C ILE A 68 -2.27 -1.68 20.67
N THR A 69 -1.28 -1.28 21.46
CA THR A 69 -1.48 -0.27 22.50
C THR A 69 -1.69 1.12 21.88
N PRO A 70 -2.41 2.03 22.56
CA PRO A 70 -2.60 3.39 22.06
C PRO A 70 -1.30 4.19 21.85
N ARG A 71 -0.17 3.74 22.43
CA ARG A 71 1.16 4.36 22.28
C ARG A 71 1.68 4.32 20.85
N ILE A 72 1.17 3.43 19.98
CA ILE A 72 1.50 3.41 18.54
C ILE A 72 1.35 4.79 17.88
N GLY A 73 0.42 5.62 18.36
CA GLY A 73 0.23 6.98 17.88
C GLY A 73 1.38 7.96 18.18
N GLN A 74 2.43 7.54 18.91
CA GLN A 74 3.65 8.30 19.18
C GLN A 74 4.65 8.28 18.01
N LEU A 75 4.57 7.27 17.14
CA LEU A 75 5.48 7.08 16.00
C LEU A 75 5.17 8.04 14.84
N LYS A 76 5.31 9.36 15.07
CA LYS A 76 4.85 10.40 14.13
C LYS A 76 5.49 10.36 12.75
N SER A 77 6.66 9.74 12.64
CA SER A 77 7.41 9.60 11.39
C SER A 77 6.99 8.38 10.57
N LEU A 78 6.11 7.52 11.10
CA LEU A 78 5.76 6.25 10.48
C LEU A 78 4.95 6.46 9.20
N ASP A 79 5.45 5.89 8.12
CA ASP A 79 4.91 5.92 6.77
C ASP A 79 4.42 4.53 6.32
N PHE A 80 5.11 3.48 6.78
CA PHE A 80 4.80 2.09 6.47
C PHE A 80 4.60 1.27 7.75
N LEU A 81 3.45 0.61 7.86
CA LEU A 81 3.13 -0.32 8.95
C LEU A 81 2.53 -1.62 8.40
N ASP A 82 3.22 -2.73 8.55
CA ASP A 82 2.69 -4.05 8.20
C ASP A 82 2.74 -4.97 9.42
N LEU A 83 1.56 -5.35 9.90
CA LEU A 83 1.33 -6.28 11.00
C LEU A 83 0.59 -7.54 10.53
N SER A 84 0.43 -7.73 9.23
CA SER A 84 -0.40 -8.79 8.65
C SER A 84 0.12 -10.19 9.00
N ILE A 85 -0.76 -11.19 8.95
CA ILE A 85 -0.41 -12.61 9.18
C ILE A 85 0.27 -12.78 10.56
N ASN A 86 -0.49 -12.49 11.61
CA ASN A 86 -0.09 -12.63 13.01
C ASN A 86 -1.33 -13.04 13.85
N HIS A 87 -1.21 -12.96 15.18
CA HIS A 87 -2.28 -13.27 16.14
C HIS A 87 -2.62 -12.07 17.03
N PHE A 88 -2.50 -10.84 16.51
CA PHE A 88 -2.94 -9.65 17.24
C PHE A 88 -4.46 -9.68 17.46
N PHE A 89 -4.92 -9.19 18.61
CA PHE A 89 -6.33 -9.18 18.97
C PHE A 89 -6.77 -7.87 19.62
N GLY A 90 -8.08 -7.75 19.87
CA GLY A 90 -8.69 -6.54 20.42
C GLY A 90 -9.00 -5.49 19.35
N GLY A 91 -9.40 -4.31 19.81
CA GLY A 91 -9.80 -3.21 18.91
C GLY A 91 -8.61 -2.48 18.30
N ILE A 92 -8.78 -2.00 17.06
CA ILE A 92 -7.83 -1.10 16.42
C ILE A 92 -7.84 0.24 17.18
N PRO A 93 -6.75 0.66 17.84
CA PRO A 93 -6.75 1.87 18.65
C PRO A 93 -6.94 3.11 17.76
N SER A 94 -7.84 4.01 18.18
CA SER A 94 -8.08 5.26 17.46
C SER A 94 -6.83 6.15 17.36
N SER A 95 -5.82 5.95 18.22
CA SER A 95 -4.55 6.67 18.16
C SER A 95 -3.72 6.41 16.90
N LEU A 96 -3.94 5.30 16.17
CA LEU A 96 -3.37 5.07 14.83
C LEU A 96 -3.74 6.19 13.85
N SER A 97 -4.89 6.85 14.05
CA SER A 97 -5.27 8.03 13.26
C SER A 97 -4.37 9.24 13.45
N ARG A 98 -3.50 9.24 14.46
CA ARG A 98 -2.55 10.33 14.73
C ARG A 98 -1.27 10.21 13.89
N LEU A 99 -1.10 9.14 13.13
CA LEU A 99 0.04 8.86 12.26
C LEU A 99 -0.18 9.51 10.89
N ARG A 100 -0.02 10.83 10.80
CA ARG A 100 -0.43 11.60 9.61
C ARG A 100 0.34 11.28 8.33
N LEU A 101 1.51 10.67 8.46
CA LEU A 101 2.37 10.29 7.33
C LEU A 101 2.10 8.87 6.83
N LEU A 102 1.27 8.09 7.53
CA LEU A 102 1.05 6.68 7.21
C LEU A 102 0.42 6.54 5.81
N SER A 103 1.18 6.04 4.85
CA SER A 103 0.75 5.83 3.47
C SER A 103 0.42 4.36 3.19
N VAL A 104 1.09 3.43 3.86
CA VAL A 104 0.88 1.99 3.73
C VAL A 104 0.56 1.38 5.08
N MET A 105 -0.55 0.65 5.13
CA MET A 105 -0.97 -0.10 6.31
C MET A 105 -1.56 -1.44 5.90
N ASP A 106 -1.11 -2.51 6.56
CA ASP A 106 -1.72 -3.83 6.47
C ASP A 106 -1.89 -4.44 7.86
N LEU A 107 -3.14 -4.77 8.20
CA LEU A 107 -3.58 -5.39 9.46
C LEU A 107 -4.29 -6.72 9.18
N SER A 108 -4.22 -7.22 7.94
CA SER A 108 -4.97 -8.38 7.49
C SER A 108 -4.49 -9.67 8.17
N TYR A 109 -5.33 -10.70 8.16
CA TYR A 109 -5.03 -12.03 8.70
C TYR A 109 -4.52 -11.98 10.15
N ASN A 110 -5.33 -11.38 11.01
CA ASN A 110 -5.15 -11.29 12.46
C ASN A 110 -6.47 -11.65 13.16
N ASN A 111 -6.54 -11.43 14.48
CA ASN A 111 -7.72 -11.66 15.28
C ASN A 111 -8.28 -10.35 15.88
N PHE A 112 -8.15 -9.24 15.15
CA PHE A 112 -8.72 -7.95 15.56
C PHE A 112 -10.25 -8.02 15.61
N SER A 113 -10.82 -7.22 16.51
CA SER A 113 -12.26 -7.21 16.77
C SER A 113 -12.84 -5.81 16.93
N GLY A 114 -14.16 -5.71 16.79
CA GLY A 114 -14.89 -4.46 16.97
C GLY A 114 -14.86 -3.54 15.75
N LYS A 115 -15.19 -2.27 15.98
CA LYS A 115 -15.45 -1.30 14.92
C LYS A 115 -14.19 -0.59 14.48
N ILE A 116 -13.96 -0.52 13.17
CA ILE A 116 -12.90 0.32 12.60
C ILE A 116 -13.19 1.80 12.93
N PRO A 117 -12.23 2.56 13.49
CA PRO A 117 -12.46 3.95 13.91
C PRO A 117 -12.98 4.85 12.76
N LYS A 118 -14.25 5.27 12.87
CA LYS A 118 -14.94 6.14 11.89
C LYS A 118 -14.36 7.56 11.89
N GLY A 119 -14.39 8.23 10.74
CA GLY A 119 -13.96 9.63 10.60
C GLY A 119 -12.44 9.83 10.72
N THR A 120 -11.66 8.76 10.57
CA THR A 120 -10.21 8.80 10.63
C THR A 120 -9.59 8.43 9.29
N GLN A 121 -8.31 8.73 9.10
CA GLN A 121 -7.54 8.31 7.94
C GLN A 121 -7.51 6.78 7.74
N LEU A 122 -7.85 5.99 8.76
CA LEU A 122 -7.91 4.54 8.67
C LEU A 122 -8.97 4.09 7.65
N GLN A 123 -10.06 4.83 7.48
CA GLN A 123 -11.08 4.51 6.48
C GLN A 123 -10.66 4.77 5.03
N ARG A 124 -9.48 5.39 4.81
CA ARG A 124 -8.91 5.59 3.47
C ARG A 124 -8.29 4.30 2.92
N PHE A 125 -7.84 3.41 3.80
CA PHE A 125 -7.27 2.13 3.37
C PHE A 125 -8.36 1.20 2.83
N GLY A 126 -8.00 0.35 1.88
CA GLY A 126 -8.94 -0.58 1.26
C GLY A 126 -9.40 -1.68 2.21
N ALA A 127 -10.48 -2.37 1.86
CA ALA A 127 -10.98 -3.52 2.63
C ALA A 127 -9.92 -4.65 2.77
N SER A 128 -8.99 -4.76 1.82
CA SER A 128 -7.89 -5.73 1.86
C SER A 128 -6.99 -5.58 3.08
N THR A 129 -6.69 -4.34 3.51
CA THR A 129 -5.90 -4.03 4.70
C THR A 129 -6.47 -4.64 5.98
N TYR A 130 -7.77 -4.94 6.00
CA TYR A 130 -8.49 -5.46 7.17
C TYR A 130 -8.97 -6.90 6.99
N ALA A 131 -8.73 -7.50 5.82
CA ALA A 131 -9.24 -8.84 5.47
C ALA A 131 -8.74 -9.90 6.45
N GLY A 132 -9.47 -11.01 6.59
CA GLY A 132 -9.05 -12.12 7.44
C GLY A 132 -9.12 -11.85 8.95
N ASN A 133 -9.81 -10.79 9.39
CA ASN A 133 -10.15 -10.54 10.79
C ASN A 133 -11.68 -10.75 10.97
N PRO A 134 -12.12 -11.86 11.56
CA PRO A 134 -13.54 -12.26 11.55
C PRO A 134 -14.45 -11.34 12.38
N GLU A 135 -13.94 -10.75 13.45
CA GLU A 135 -14.71 -9.91 14.39
C GLU A 135 -14.62 -8.40 14.08
N LEU A 136 -13.87 -8.00 13.04
CA LEU A 136 -13.84 -6.60 12.60
C LEU A 136 -15.09 -6.24 11.80
N CYS A 137 -15.61 -5.04 12.05
CA CYS A 137 -16.79 -4.51 11.38
C CYS A 137 -16.69 -3.01 11.09
N GLY A 138 -17.54 -2.51 10.19
CA GLY A 138 -17.60 -1.12 9.77
C GLY A 138 -16.71 -0.81 8.57
N LEU A 139 -17.00 0.33 7.91
CA LEU A 139 -16.28 0.77 6.71
C LEU A 139 -14.76 0.83 6.96
N PRO A 140 -13.93 0.30 6.03
CA PRO A 140 -14.25 -0.11 4.65
C PRO A 140 -14.79 -1.55 4.47
N LEU A 141 -14.97 -2.33 5.54
CA LEU A 141 -15.49 -3.68 5.44
C LEU A 141 -17.01 -3.69 5.17
N PRO A 142 -17.54 -4.69 4.45
CA PRO A 142 -18.98 -4.83 4.21
C PRO A 142 -19.76 -5.24 5.47
N ASN A 143 -19.08 -5.83 6.46
CA ASN A 143 -19.70 -6.32 7.70
C ASN A 143 -20.25 -5.16 8.53
N LYS A 144 -21.57 -5.17 8.79
CA LYS A 144 -22.22 -4.21 9.68
C LYS A 144 -21.97 -4.57 11.14
N CYS A 145 -21.72 -3.56 11.97
CA CYS A 145 -21.59 -3.75 13.42
C CYS A 145 -22.99 -3.87 14.05
N LEU A 146 -23.13 -4.71 15.07
CA LEU A 146 -24.42 -5.06 15.69
C LEU A 146 -25.13 -3.88 16.42
N ASP A 147 -24.45 -2.77 16.68
CA ASP A 147 -25.00 -1.63 17.44
C ASP A 147 -25.72 -0.57 16.57
N GLU A 148 -25.94 -0.80 15.28
CA GLU A 148 -26.74 0.12 14.43
C GLU A 148 -28.22 -0.29 14.39
N GLU A 149 -28.86 -0.27 15.55
CA GLU A 149 -30.32 -0.25 15.68
C GLU A 149 -30.77 1.11 16.25
N SER A 150 -31.75 1.73 15.57
CA SER A 150 -32.44 3.01 15.86
C SER A 150 -31.89 4.32 15.25
N ALA A 151 -32.10 4.49 13.95
CA ALA A 151 -32.72 5.71 13.42
C ALA A 151 -33.67 5.31 12.27
N PRO A 152 -34.91 5.84 12.22
CA PRO A 152 -35.93 5.33 11.32
C PRO A 152 -35.60 5.72 9.88
N SER A 153 -35.42 4.71 9.02
CA SER A 153 -35.63 4.88 7.59
C SER A 153 -37.14 4.90 7.32
N PRO A 154 -37.67 5.79 6.47
CA PRO A 154 -39.06 5.71 6.06
C PRO A 154 -39.23 4.41 5.27
N SER A 155 -40.16 3.59 5.73
CA SER A 155 -40.66 2.42 5.04
C SER A 155 -41.10 2.78 3.61
N ARG A 156 -40.61 2.01 2.65
CA ARG A 156 -41.43 1.60 1.52
C ARG A 156 -41.38 0.10 1.45
N ASP A 157 -42.51 -0.49 1.84
CA ASP A 157 -42.92 -1.80 1.38
C ASP A 157 -42.81 -1.80 -0.16
N ASP A 158 -42.19 -2.83 -0.72
CA ASP A 158 -42.77 -3.53 -1.86
C ASP A 158 -42.05 -4.87 -2.10
N ALA A 159 -42.88 -5.83 -2.45
CA ALA A 159 -42.61 -7.25 -2.46
C ALA A 159 -41.81 -7.70 -3.70
N TYR A 160 -41.19 -8.86 -3.51
CA TYR A 160 -40.50 -9.68 -4.50
C TYR A 160 -41.27 -9.81 -5.83
N ASN A 161 -40.75 -9.17 -6.88
CA ASN A 161 -40.86 -9.60 -8.28
C ASN A 161 -39.59 -9.12 -8.99
N THR A 162 -38.76 -10.05 -9.47
CA THR A 162 -37.85 -9.80 -10.61
C THR A 162 -38.73 -9.85 -11.88
N PRO A 163 -38.50 -9.03 -12.92
CA PRO A 163 -37.23 -8.89 -13.63
C PRO A 163 -36.80 -7.42 -13.92
N ASP A 164 -35.62 -7.27 -14.51
CA ASP A 164 -35.03 -6.03 -15.09
C ASP A 164 -34.35 -5.11 -14.04
N ASP A 165 -33.04 -5.23 -13.77
CA ASP A 165 -31.90 -4.76 -14.57
C ASP A 165 -32.14 -3.39 -15.22
N ASP A 166 -31.34 -2.40 -14.81
CA ASP A 166 -30.87 -1.25 -15.61
C ASP A 166 -30.51 -0.06 -14.70
N GLY A 167 -29.23 0.30 -14.70
CA GLY A 167 -28.74 1.54 -14.13
C GLY A 167 -27.22 1.63 -14.15
N ASP A 168 -26.56 0.83 -13.32
CA ASP A 168 -25.20 1.19 -12.90
C ASP A 168 -24.16 0.07 -13.09
N GLN A 169 -24.58 -1.14 -13.45
CA GLN A 169 -23.68 -2.24 -13.82
C GLN A 169 -23.38 -2.29 -15.33
N PHE A 170 -24.33 -1.83 -16.16
CA PHE A 170 -24.18 -1.75 -17.62
C PHE A 170 -23.06 -0.81 -18.06
N ILE A 171 -22.81 0.30 -17.36
CA ILE A 171 -21.77 1.24 -17.78
C ILE A 171 -20.39 0.58 -17.67
N THR A 172 -20.11 -0.15 -16.60
CA THR A 172 -18.81 -0.82 -16.42
C THR A 172 -18.64 -2.01 -17.37
N LEU A 173 -19.67 -2.85 -17.53
CA LEU A 173 -19.60 -4.02 -18.40
C LEU A 173 -19.64 -3.63 -19.89
N GLY A 174 -20.51 -2.71 -20.28
CA GLY A 174 -20.61 -2.18 -21.65
C GLY A 174 -19.36 -1.40 -22.06
N PHE A 175 -18.78 -0.61 -21.15
CA PHE A 175 -17.50 0.03 -21.39
C PHE A 175 -16.39 -1.01 -21.59
N TYR A 176 -16.32 -2.04 -20.74
CA TYR A 176 -15.31 -3.09 -20.87
C TYR A 176 -15.47 -3.89 -22.16
N MET A 177 -16.70 -4.25 -22.53
CA MET A 177 -16.99 -4.96 -23.79
C MET A 177 -16.69 -4.11 -25.02
N SER A 178 -17.00 -2.81 -24.99
CA SER A 178 -16.67 -1.89 -26.08
C SER A 178 -15.16 -1.65 -26.21
N MET A 179 -14.43 -1.62 -25.10
CA MET A 179 -12.97 -1.52 -25.09
C MET A 179 -12.33 -2.78 -25.70
N ILE A 180 -12.86 -3.96 -25.37
CA ILE A 180 -12.40 -5.23 -25.94
C ILE A 180 -12.70 -5.31 -27.44
N LEU A 181 -13.95 -5.05 -27.84
CA LEU A 181 -14.34 -5.04 -29.26
C LEU A 181 -13.54 -3.99 -30.05
N GLY A 182 -13.33 -2.81 -29.48
CA GLY A 182 -12.51 -1.75 -30.06
C GLY A 182 -11.05 -2.16 -30.24
N PHE A 183 -10.48 -2.87 -29.27
CA PHE A 183 -9.13 -3.42 -29.40
C PHE A 183 -9.07 -4.48 -30.50
N PHE A 184 -10.01 -5.42 -30.55
CA PHE A 184 -10.01 -6.45 -31.59
C PHE A 184 -10.21 -5.84 -32.99
N VAL A 185 -11.20 -4.97 -33.18
CA VAL A 185 -11.46 -4.33 -34.48
C VAL A 185 -10.30 -3.42 -34.90
N GLY A 186 -9.77 -2.60 -34.00
CA GLY A 186 -8.68 -1.67 -34.30
C GLY A 186 -7.36 -2.39 -34.54
N PHE A 187 -6.95 -3.24 -33.60
CA PHE A 187 -5.68 -3.96 -33.68
C PHE A 187 -5.69 -4.96 -34.82
N TRP A 188 -6.74 -5.78 -34.98
CA TRP A 188 -6.79 -6.77 -36.06
C TRP A 188 -7.19 -6.16 -37.40
N GLY A 189 -7.92 -5.04 -37.43
CA GLY A 189 -8.19 -4.31 -38.66
C GLY A 189 -6.91 -3.72 -39.26
N VAL A 190 -6.05 -3.12 -38.44
CA VAL A 190 -4.78 -2.54 -38.91
C VAL A 190 -3.70 -3.61 -39.05
N CYS A 191 -3.42 -4.38 -38.00
CA CYS A 191 -2.37 -5.40 -38.07
C CYS A 191 -2.76 -6.57 -38.99
N GLY A 192 -4.03 -6.96 -39.05
CA GLY A 192 -4.49 -8.03 -39.94
C GLY A 192 -4.39 -7.64 -41.43
N THR A 193 -4.77 -6.42 -41.80
CA THR A 193 -4.60 -5.95 -43.18
C THR A 193 -3.13 -5.83 -43.59
N LEU A 194 -2.25 -5.46 -42.66
CA LEU A 194 -0.79 -5.46 -42.86
C LEU A 194 -0.20 -6.87 -42.99
N LEU A 195 -0.77 -7.88 -42.31
CA LEU A 195 -0.29 -9.28 -42.36
C LEU A 195 -0.77 -10.04 -43.61
N VAL A 196 -1.96 -9.72 -44.14
CA VAL A 196 -2.54 -10.45 -45.28
C VAL A 196 -1.93 -10.02 -46.62
N LYS A 197 -1.54 -8.74 -46.77
CA LYS A 197 -1.06 -8.23 -48.06
C LYS A 197 0.43 -7.90 -48.04
N SER A 198 1.23 -8.75 -48.71
CA SER A 198 2.69 -8.61 -48.77
C SER A 198 3.17 -7.24 -49.29
N SER A 199 2.43 -6.58 -50.18
CA SER A 199 2.75 -5.23 -50.66
C SER A 199 2.61 -4.15 -49.58
N TRP A 200 1.64 -4.30 -48.67
CA TRP A 200 1.37 -3.33 -47.61
C TRP A 200 2.38 -3.48 -46.47
N ARG A 201 2.76 -4.71 -46.17
CA ARG A 201 3.88 -5.01 -45.27
C ARG A 201 5.16 -4.31 -45.71
N CYS A 202 5.53 -4.43 -46.99
CA CYS A 202 6.75 -3.81 -47.52
C CYS A 202 6.68 -2.27 -47.47
N GLY A 203 5.54 -1.67 -47.82
CA GLY A 203 5.34 -0.22 -47.71
C GLY A 203 5.46 0.29 -46.27
N TYR A 204 4.84 -0.40 -45.32
CA TYR A 204 4.90 -0.07 -43.89
C TYR A 204 6.33 -0.17 -43.32
N TYR A 205 7.07 -1.23 -43.66
CA TYR A 205 8.47 -1.37 -43.26
C TYR A 205 9.35 -0.27 -43.87
N ASN A 206 9.17 0.07 -45.14
CA ASN A 206 9.92 1.16 -45.77
C ASN A 206 9.64 2.50 -45.10
N PHE A 207 8.40 2.77 -44.72
CA PHE A 207 8.04 3.97 -43.97
C PHE A 207 8.71 4.02 -42.60
N LEU A 208 8.62 2.94 -41.81
CA LEU A 208 9.27 2.87 -40.48
C LEU A 208 10.79 3.03 -40.58
N THR A 209 11.40 2.43 -41.60
CA THR A 209 12.84 2.54 -41.83
C THR A 209 13.21 3.98 -42.17
N GLY A 210 12.43 4.65 -43.03
CA GLY A 210 12.64 6.07 -43.35
C GLY A 210 12.49 7.00 -42.14
N VAL A 211 11.51 6.77 -41.27
CA VAL A 211 11.34 7.56 -40.03
C VAL A 211 12.51 7.33 -39.08
N LYS A 212 12.95 6.08 -38.93
CA LYS A 212 14.10 5.74 -38.08
C LYS A 212 15.38 6.39 -38.58
N ASP A 213 15.62 6.36 -39.89
CA ASP A 213 16.81 6.96 -40.50
C ASP A 213 16.80 8.49 -40.36
N TRP A 214 15.63 9.13 -40.54
CA TRP A 214 15.46 10.57 -40.31
C TRP A 214 15.77 10.96 -38.86
N LEU A 215 15.21 10.24 -37.88
CA LEU A 215 15.48 10.48 -36.46
C LEU A 215 16.95 10.25 -36.11
N TYR A 216 17.56 9.20 -36.65
CA TYR A 216 18.97 8.89 -36.42
C TYR A 216 19.88 10.01 -36.94
N VAL A 217 19.66 10.48 -38.17
CA VAL A 217 20.45 11.57 -38.76
C VAL A 217 20.26 12.86 -37.96
N GLU A 218 19.03 13.23 -37.62
CA GLU A 218 18.74 14.44 -36.85
C GLU A 218 19.40 14.38 -35.46
N ALA A 219 19.35 13.23 -34.79
CA ALA A 219 20.03 13.02 -33.52
C ALA A 219 21.55 13.13 -33.64
N VAL A 220 22.17 12.48 -34.63
CA VAL A 220 23.62 12.53 -34.86
C VAL A 220 24.08 13.96 -35.20
N VAL A 221 23.33 14.68 -36.05
CA VAL A 221 23.64 16.07 -36.40
C VAL A 221 23.53 16.99 -35.19
N ASN A 222 22.50 16.84 -34.38
CA ASN A 222 22.32 17.66 -33.19
C ASN A 222 23.36 17.36 -32.11
N ILE A 223 23.74 16.09 -31.90
CA ILE A 223 24.85 15.70 -31.02
C ILE A 223 26.17 16.29 -31.52
N ALA A 224 26.46 16.22 -32.83
CA ALA A 224 27.68 16.79 -33.40
C ALA A 224 27.74 18.33 -33.27
N LYS A 225 26.59 19.02 -33.42
CA LYS A 225 26.48 20.48 -33.16
C LYS A 225 26.73 20.81 -31.69
N LEU A 226 26.21 20.01 -30.76
CA LEU A 226 26.43 20.14 -29.33
C LEU A 226 27.91 19.96 -28.96
N GLN A 227 28.56 18.90 -29.46
CA GLN A 227 29.99 18.66 -29.21
C GLN A 227 30.88 19.79 -29.74
N ARG A 228 30.54 20.43 -30.88
CA ARG A 228 31.27 21.59 -31.38
C ARG A 228 31.10 22.83 -30.49
N ARG A 229 29.92 23.05 -29.90
CA ARG A 229 29.67 24.17 -28.97
C ARG A 229 30.36 23.99 -27.62
N VAL A 230 30.59 22.76 -27.18
CA VAL A 230 31.28 22.47 -25.91
C VAL A 230 32.80 22.56 -26.04
N ARG A 231 33.34 22.47 -27.27
CA ARG A 231 34.79 22.49 -27.54
C ARG A 231 35.36 23.87 -27.89
N ASN A 232 34.50 24.87 -28.14
CA ASN A 232 34.87 26.28 -28.29
C ASN A 232 34.54 27.05 -27.01
#